data_AF-A0A8T6WB20-F1
#
_entry.id   AF-A0A8T6WB20-F1
#
_cell.length_a   1.000
_cell.length_b   1.000
_cell.length_c   1.000
_cell.angle_alpha   90.00
_cell.angle_beta   90.00
_cell.angle_gamma   90.00
#
_symmetry.space_group_name_H-M   'P 1'
#
loop_
_entity.id
_entity.type
_entity.pdbx_description
1 polymer ?
#
loop_
_entity_poly.entity_id
_entity_poly.type
_entity_poly.pdbx_seq_one_letter_code
_entity_poly.pdbx_strand_id
1 'polypeptide(L)'
;MEKRLEKIEGLPYAEEIRTFVEEAIKVLSPKLIILFGSMARKEAGLGSDADLLVISTRLPQGFNERLDKLATLNKTFAPLQIMGYTPEEFENLLEKGRAIALTSLTEGKPLFLEKRYYQRVRNLLHKTIQRWGIKKGEKAWIKEKMLK
;
A
#
# COMPACT_ATOMS: atom_id res chain seq x y z
N MET A 1 14.48 -6.22 8.35
CA MET A 1 13.51 -5.18 7.95
C MET A 1 14.28 -4.07 7.27
N GLU A 2 13.66 -3.34 6.34
CA GLU A 2 14.34 -2.32 5.52
C GLU A 2 13.44 -1.08 5.40
N LYS A 3 13.95 0.09 5.79
CA LYS A 3 13.32 1.40 5.55
C LYS A 3 13.83 1.95 4.21
N ARG A 4 12.95 2.63 3.47
CA ARG A 4 13.20 3.21 2.13
C ARG A 4 12.62 4.62 2.03
N LEU A 5 12.98 5.46 3.00
CA LEU A 5 12.42 6.80 3.17
C LEU A 5 13.04 7.83 2.22
N GLU A 6 14.13 7.50 1.54
CA GLU A 6 14.68 8.29 0.43
C GLU A 6 13.66 8.47 -0.72
N LYS A 7 12.67 7.55 -0.83
CA LYS A 7 11.69 7.56 -1.94
C LYS A 7 10.63 8.66 -1.86
N ILE A 8 10.54 9.32 -0.72
CA ILE A 8 9.60 10.41 -0.46
C ILE A 8 10.27 11.77 -0.45
N GLU A 9 11.59 11.84 -0.66
CA GLU A 9 12.30 13.10 -0.79
C GLU A 9 11.74 13.94 -1.95
N GLY A 10 11.46 15.21 -1.66
CA GLY A 10 10.88 16.15 -2.62
C GLY A 10 9.39 15.94 -2.92
N LEU A 11 8.71 14.99 -2.25
CA LEU A 11 7.25 14.87 -2.34
C LEU A 11 6.56 15.81 -1.35
N PRO A 12 5.31 16.24 -1.64
CA PRO A 12 4.47 16.86 -0.62
C PRO A 12 4.36 15.96 0.62
N TYR A 13 4.34 16.59 1.80
CA TYR A 13 4.19 15.92 3.10
C TYR A 13 5.27 14.89 3.44
N ALA A 14 6.48 14.99 2.88
CA ALA A 14 7.53 13.99 3.06
C ALA A 14 7.86 13.72 4.54
N GLU A 15 7.93 14.77 5.36
CA GLU A 15 8.26 14.63 6.78
C GLU A 15 7.09 14.09 7.62
N GLU A 16 5.85 14.40 7.23
CA GLU A 16 4.65 13.85 7.84
C GLU A 16 4.46 12.37 7.49
N ILE A 17 4.71 11.99 6.23
CA ILE A 17 4.74 10.59 5.79
C ILE A 17 5.86 9.85 6.54
N ARG A 18 7.05 10.45 6.67
CA ARG A 18 8.15 9.88 7.47
C ARG A 18 7.69 9.62 8.90
N THR A 19 7.12 10.62 9.55
CA THR A 19 6.62 10.54 10.94
C THR A 19 5.58 9.43 11.09
N PHE A 20 4.62 9.35 10.17
CA PHE A 20 3.63 8.28 10.15
C PHE A 20 4.27 6.89 10.01
N VAL A 21 5.20 6.72 9.07
CA VAL A 21 5.87 5.42 8.84
C VAL A 21 6.60 4.97 10.11
N GLU A 22 7.28 5.88 10.80
CA GLU A 22 7.99 5.55 12.04
C GLU A 22 7.05 5.16 13.18
N GLU A 23 5.95 5.90 13.36
CA GLU A 23 4.93 5.56 14.35
C GLU A 23 4.27 4.21 14.03
N ALA A 24 3.92 3.97 12.76
CA ALA A 24 3.36 2.71 12.30
C ALA A 24 4.32 1.54 12.53
N ILE A 25 5.62 1.72 12.29
CA ILE A 25 6.65 0.70 12.58
C ILE A 25 6.64 0.34 14.06
N LYS A 26 6.63 1.34 14.94
CA LYS A 26 6.64 1.17 16.39
C LYS A 26 5.39 0.46 16.91
N VAL A 27 4.21 0.92 16.48
CA VAL A 27 2.92 0.47 17.04
C VAL A 27 2.44 -0.82 16.38
N LEU A 28 2.52 -0.90 15.06
CA LEU A 28 1.91 -1.98 14.29
C LEU A 28 2.91 -3.08 13.90
N SER A 29 4.22 -2.87 14.02
CA SER A 29 5.23 -3.83 13.54
C SER A 29 4.87 -4.40 12.14
N PRO A 30 4.68 -3.52 11.14
CA PRO A 30 4.15 -3.90 9.84
C PRO A 30 5.12 -4.82 9.11
N LYS A 31 4.60 -5.58 8.14
CA LYS A 31 5.41 -6.34 7.19
C LYS A 31 5.75 -5.52 5.94
N LEU A 32 4.91 -4.53 5.60
CA LEU A 32 5.06 -3.71 4.41
C LEU A 32 4.30 -2.39 4.60
N ILE A 33 4.93 -1.28 4.25
CA ILE A 33 4.27 0.01 4.05
C ILE A 33 4.60 0.50 2.65
N ILE A 34 3.58 0.88 1.89
CA ILE A 34 3.72 1.38 0.51
C ILE A 34 3.01 2.72 0.38
N LEU A 35 3.70 3.71 -0.16
CA LEU A 35 3.06 4.89 -0.74
C LEU A 35 2.60 4.54 -2.16
N PHE A 36 1.34 4.77 -2.50
CA PHE A 36 0.81 4.53 -3.84
C PHE A 36 0.01 5.75 -4.32
N GLY A 37 -0.86 5.59 -5.31
CA GLY A 37 -1.71 6.66 -5.80
C GLY A 37 -0.97 7.70 -6.66
N SER A 38 -1.55 8.88 -6.78
CA SER A 38 -1.03 9.98 -7.63
C SER A 38 0.36 10.43 -7.20
N MET A 39 0.64 10.44 -5.89
CA MET A 39 1.93 10.87 -5.35
C MET A 39 3.07 9.89 -5.68
N ALA A 40 2.79 8.58 -5.70
CA ALA A 40 3.76 7.59 -6.17
C ALA A 40 4.05 7.74 -7.67
N ARG A 41 3.04 8.15 -8.46
CA ARG A 41 3.13 8.36 -9.92
C ARG A 41 3.69 9.74 -10.35
N LYS A 42 3.97 10.65 -9.41
CA LYS A 42 4.34 12.05 -9.69
C LYS A 42 3.27 12.84 -10.46
N GLU A 43 2.01 12.42 -10.32
CA GLU A 43 0.83 13.07 -10.91
C GLU A 43 0.06 13.90 -9.85
N ALA A 44 0.60 14.03 -8.64
CA ALA A 44 -0.05 14.76 -7.55
C ALA A 44 -0.09 16.27 -7.82
N GLY A 45 -1.30 16.83 -7.82
CA GLY A 45 -1.53 18.27 -7.80
C GLY A 45 -1.61 18.82 -6.37
N LEU A 46 -1.77 20.15 -6.25
CA LEU A 46 -2.04 20.83 -4.98
C LEU A 46 -3.27 20.22 -4.30
N GLY A 47 -3.13 19.81 -3.04
CA GLY A 47 -4.22 19.21 -2.26
C GLY A 47 -4.44 17.71 -2.47
N SER A 48 -3.56 17.01 -3.18
CA SER A 48 -3.65 15.54 -3.29
C SER A 48 -3.32 14.86 -1.95
N ASP A 49 -4.12 13.88 -1.57
CA ASP A 49 -3.84 13.02 -0.42
C ASP A 49 -2.60 12.13 -0.68
N ALA A 50 -1.90 11.77 0.39
CA ALA A 50 -0.88 10.73 0.35
C ALA A 50 -1.50 9.37 0.67
N ASP A 51 -1.68 8.54 -0.37
CA ASP A 51 -2.23 7.19 -0.24
C ASP A 51 -1.21 6.20 0.32
N LEU A 52 -1.45 5.70 1.53
CA LEU A 52 -0.57 4.77 2.23
C LEU A 52 -1.27 3.43 2.47
N LEU A 53 -0.57 2.35 2.12
CA LEU A 53 -0.99 0.98 2.39
C LEU A 53 -0.11 0.40 3.51
N VAL A 54 -0.72 -0.05 4.59
CA VAL A 54 -0.06 -0.69 5.73
C VAL A 54 -0.49 -2.15 5.82
N ILE A 55 0.47 -3.06 5.82
CA ILE A 55 0.21 -4.49 6.02
C ILE A 55 0.77 -4.93 7.36
N SER A 56 -0.09 -5.38 8.27
CA SER A 56 0.31 -5.82 9.62
C SER A 56 -0.64 -6.86 10.19
N THR A 57 -0.09 -7.82 10.96
CA THR A 57 -0.87 -8.78 11.75
C THR A 57 -1.46 -8.16 13.03
N ARG A 58 -1.10 -6.91 13.36
CA ARG A 58 -1.54 -6.20 14.58
C ARG A 58 -2.69 -5.22 14.31
N LEU A 59 -3.32 -5.29 13.15
CA LEU A 59 -4.48 -4.47 12.85
C LEU A 59 -5.73 -5.04 13.51
N PRO A 60 -6.64 -4.19 14.03
CA PRO A 60 -7.94 -4.63 14.49
C PRO A 60 -8.74 -5.34 13.38
N GLN A 61 -9.54 -6.31 13.77
CA GLN A 61 -10.48 -7.01 12.88
C GLN A 61 -11.67 -6.10 12.50
N GLY A 62 -12.16 -5.30 13.44
CA GLY A 62 -13.26 -4.37 13.22
C GLY A 62 -12.87 -3.23 12.29
N PHE A 63 -13.74 -2.91 11.32
CA PHE A 63 -13.49 -1.85 10.33
C PHE A 63 -13.27 -0.47 10.98
N ASN A 64 -14.20 -0.04 11.84
CA ASN A 64 -14.11 1.26 12.52
C ASN A 64 -12.88 1.33 13.43
N GLU A 65 -12.66 0.32 14.27
CA GLU A 65 -11.47 0.25 15.13
C GLU A 65 -10.16 0.32 14.35
N ARG A 66 -10.12 -0.32 13.17
CA ARG A 66 -8.97 -0.28 12.28
C ARG A 66 -8.77 1.12 11.71
N LEU A 67 -9.83 1.78 11.25
CA LEU A 67 -9.75 3.15 10.75
C LEU A 67 -9.28 4.10 11.84
N ASP A 68 -9.87 4.04 13.04
CA ASP A 68 -9.49 4.84 14.19
C ASP A 68 -8.02 4.59 14.57
N LYS A 69 -7.61 3.32 14.59
CA LYS A 69 -6.23 2.94 14.89
C LYS A 69 -5.25 3.50 13.88
N LEU A 70 -5.58 3.53 12.59
CA LEU A 70 -4.71 4.08 11.55
C LEU A 70 -4.70 5.60 11.57
N ALA A 71 -5.86 6.24 11.75
CA ALA A 71 -6.01 7.68 11.82
C ALA A 71 -5.21 8.27 13.00
N THR A 72 -5.26 7.63 14.17
CA THR A 72 -4.52 8.06 15.37
C THR A 72 -2.99 7.94 15.25
N LEU A 73 -2.47 7.19 14.26
CA LEU A 73 -1.03 7.16 13.97
C LEU A 73 -0.58 8.37 13.14
N ASN A 74 -1.50 9.05 12.45
CA ASN A 74 -1.21 10.32 11.81
C ASN A 74 -1.26 11.43 12.87
N LYS A 75 -0.09 11.78 13.43
CA LYS A 75 0.06 12.84 14.43
C LYS A 75 0.17 14.25 13.80
N THR A 76 -0.21 14.38 12.54
CA THR A 76 -0.03 15.60 11.74
C THR A 76 -1.36 16.01 11.09
N PHE A 77 -1.40 17.21 10.53
CA PHE A 77 -2.54 17.67 9.71
C PHE A 77 -2.40 17.32 8.23
N ALA A 78 -1.38 16.52 7.85
CA ALA A 78 -1.22 16.10 6.47
C ALA A 78 -2.39 15.21 6.03
N PRO A 79 -2.86 15.36 4.78
CA PRO A 79 -3.95 14.56 4.23
C PRO A 79 -3.44 13.16 3.88
N LEU A 80 -3.36 12.27 4.89
CA LEU A 80 -2.94 10.89 4.70
C LEU A 80 -4.17 9.99 4.55
N GLN A 81 -4.35 9.40 3.37
CA GLN A 81 -5.36 8.36 3.17
C GLN A 81 -4.73 6.99 3.42
N ILE A 82 -5.03 6.39 4.58
CA ILE A 82 -4.36 5.18 5.04
C ILE A 82 -5.29 3.98 4.94
N MET A 83 -4.85 2.94 4.23
CA MET A 83 -5.50 1.65 4.12
C MET A 83 -4.69 0.59 4.86
N GLY A 84 -5.37 -0.20 5.71
CA GLY A 84 -4.73 -1.28 6.47
C GLY A 84 -5.30 -2.65 6.14
N TYR A 85 -4.41 -3.64 5.94
CA TYR A 85 -4.79 -5.04 5.76
C TYR A 85 -3.91 -5.98 6.58
N THR A 86 -4.47 -7.10 7.04
CA THR A 86 -3.65 -8.22 7.48
C THR A 86 -2.92 -8.84 6.29
N PRO A 87 -1.84 -9.61 6.53
CA PRO A 87 -1.18 -10.35 5.47
C PRO A 87 -2.11 -11.26 4.67
N GLU A 88 -3.02 -11.98 5.34
CA GLU A 88 -3.97 -12.86 4.67
C GLU A 88 -5.00 -12.08 3.84
N GLU A 89 -5.53 -10.97 4.39
CA GLU A 89 -6.46 -10.10 3.68
C GLU A 89 -5.84 -9.55 2.39
N PHE A 90 -4.61 -9.04 2.48
CA PHE A 90 -3.91 -8.45 1.35
C PHE A 90 -3.58 -9.49 0.27
N GLU A 91 -3.15 -10.68 0.68
CA GLU A 91 -2.89 -11.79 -0.24
C GLU A 91 -4.15 -12.25 -0.95
N ASN A 92 -5.28 -12.33 -0.24
CA ASN A 92 -6.57 -12.65 -0.85
C ASN A 92 -7.03 -11.56 -1.84
N LEU A 93 -6.81 -10.27 -1.54
CA LEU A 93 -7.05 -9.19 -2.51
C LEU A 93 -6.17 -9.36 -3.76
N LEU A 94 -4.91 -9.72 -3.56
CA LEU A 94 -3.95 -9.92 -4.64
C LEU A 94 -4.28 -11.15 -5.48
N GLU A 95 -4.65 -12.28 -4.88
CA GLU A 95 -5.09 -13.49 -5.58
C GLU A 95 -6.34 -13.23 -6.42
N LYS A 96 -7.26 -12.41 -5.90
CA LYS A 96 -8.45 -11.95 -6.60
C LYS A 96 -8.16 -10.86 -7.62
N GLY A 97 -6.90 -10.45 -7.82
CA GLY A 97 -6.52 -9.40 -8.75
C GLY A 97 -7.27 -8.09 -8.52
N ARG A 98 -7.45 -7.69 -7.26
CA ARG A 98 -8.10 -6.43 -6.90
C ARG A 98 -7.18 -5.26 -7.20
N ALA A 99 -7.73 -4.19 -7.77
CA ALA A 99 -6.97 -3.03 -8.25
C ALA A 99 -6.04 -2.45 -7.18
N ILE A 100 -6.49 -2.32 -5.93
CA ILE A 100 -5.67 -1.80 -4.83
C ILE A 100 -4.37 -2.59 -4.63
N ALA A 101 -4.45 -3.93 -4.67
CA ALA A 101 -3.29 -4.80 -4.48
C ALA A 101 -2.36 -4.78 -5.70
N LEU A 102 -2.94 -4.72 -6.91
CA LEU A 102 -2.18 -4.61 -8.15
C LEU A 102 -1.45 -3.28 -8.24
N THR A 103 -2.17 -2.16 -8.11
CA THR A 103 -1.62 -0.81 -8.20
C THR A 103 -0.57 -0.56 -7.12
N SER A 104 -0.85 -0.90 -5.86
CA SER A 104 0.14 -0.70 -4.78
C SER A 104 1.44 -1.47 -5.02
N LEU A 105 1.40 -2.71 -5.52
CA LEU A 105 2.62 -3.48 -5.76
C LEU A 105 3.31 -3.17 -7.10
N THR A 106 2.61 -2.63 -8.09
CA THR A 106 3.17 -2.35 -9.43
C THR A 106 3.65 -0.91 -9.57
N GLU A 107 2.93 0.05 -9.00
CA GLU A 107 3.17 1.49 -9.14
C GLU A 107 3.58 2.15 -7.82
N GLY A 108 3.32 1.47 -6.70
CA GLY A 108 3.66 2.00 -5.39
C GLY A 108 5.16 1.98 -5.09
N LYS A 109 5.55 2.85 -4.16
CA LYS A 109 6.88 2.98 -3.59
C LYS A 109 6.88 2.34 -2.19
N PRO A 110 7.49 1.15 -2.00
CA PRO A 110 7.67 0.59 -0.67
C PRO A 110 8.53 1.52 0.18
N LEU A 111 8.00 1.99 1.30
CA LEU A 111 8.68 2.86 2.28
C LEU A 111 9.27 2.07 3.45
N PHE A 112 8.68 0.91 3.74
CA PHE A 112 9.20 -0.04 4.72
C PHE A 112 8.85 -1.46 4.27
N LEU A 113 9.76 -2.42 4.43
CA LEU A 113 9.50 -3.82 4.09
C LEU A 113 10.22 -4.84 4.98
N GLU A 114 9.52 -5.94 5.23
CA GLU A 114 10.08 -7.23 5.62
C GLU A 114 10.43 -8.01 4.34
N LYS A 115 11.72 -8.21 4.05
CA LYS A 115 12.21 -8.77 2.78
C LYS A 115 11.50 -10.07 2.36
N ARG A 116 11.33 -11.02 3.28
CA ARG A 116 10.68 -12.32 3.01
C ARG A 116 9.22 -12.14 2.61
N TYR A 117 8.48 -11.33 3.36
CA TYR A 117 7.09 -11.03 3.04
C TYR A 117 6.95 -10.28 1.71
N TYR A 118 7.80 -9.29 1.46
CA TYR A 118 7.79 -8.54 0.21
C TYR A 118 8.05 -9.45 -1.01
N GLN A 119 9.03 -10.35 -0.92
CA GLN A 119 9.27 -11.34 -1.99
C GLN A 119 8.07 -12.25 -2.22
N ARG A 120 7.39 -12.68 -1.14
CA ARG A 120 6.19 -13.51 -1.22
C ARG A 120 5.07 -12.82 -2.01
N VAL A 121 4.71 -11.59 -1.65
CA VAL A 121 3.62 -10.87 -2.34
C VAL A 121 4.01 -10.50 -3.77
N ARG A 122 5.29 -10.26 -4.07
CA ARG A 122 5.78 -10.06 -5.45
C ARG A 122 5.66 -11.33 -6.29
N ASN A 123 5.97 -12.50 -5.73
CA ASN A 123 5.77 -13.78 -6.41
C ASN A 123 4.28 -14.06 -6.64
N LEU A 124 3.44 -13.75 -5.65
CA LEU A 124 1.99 -13.90 -5.75
C LEU A 124 1.40 -12.98 -6.82
N LEU A 125 1.84 -11.73 -6.88
CA LEU A 125 1.47 -10.78 -7.94
C LEU A 125 1.77 -11.36 -9.32
N HIS A 126 2.98 -11.89 -9.53
CA HIS A 126 3.37 -12.48 -10.82
C HIS A 126 2.45 -13.64 -11.21
N LYS A 127 2.18 -14.56 -10.27
CA LYS A 127 1.25 -15.69 -10.48
C LYS A 127 -0.17 -15.21 -10.77
N THR A 128 -0.67 -14.20 -10.05
CA THR A 128 -1.99 -13.60 -10.27
C THR A 128 -2.10 -13.01 -11.67
N ILE A 129 -1.11 -12.22 -12.10
CA ILE A 129 -1.09 -11.60 -13.43
C ILE A 129 -1.19 -12.67 -14.52
N GLN A 130 -0.38 -13.74 -14.42
CA GLN A 130 -0.42 -14.85 -15.37
C GLN A 130 -1.74 -15.63 -15.33
N ARG A 131 -2.23 -15.94 -14.11
CA ARG A 131 -3.47 -16.69 -13.89
C ARG A 131 -4.66 -16.01 -14.55
N TRP A 132 -4.82 -14.71 -14.34
CA TRP A 132 -6.00 -13.97 -14.81
C TRP A 132 -5.79 -13.27 -16.16
N GLY A 133 -4.58 -13.33 -16.73
CA GLY A 133 -4.25 -12.57 -17.94
C GLY A 133 -4.43 -11.08 -17.69
N ILE A 134 -3.90 -10.59 -16.57
CA ILE A 134 -4.11 -9.20 -16.17
C ILE A 134 -3.25 -8.29 -17.03
N LYS A 135 -3.89 -7.30 -17.66
CA LYS A 135 -3.20 -6.22 -18.38
C LYS A 135 -3.60 -4.86 -17.81
N LYS A 136 -2.67 -3.92 -17.84
CA LYS A 136 -2.94 -2.53 -17.52
C LYS A 136 -3.52 -1.85 -18.77
N GLY A 137 -4.80 -1.49 -18.74
CA GLY A 137 -5.42 -0.62 -19.74
C GLY A 137 -5.19 0.85 -19.40
N GLU A 138 -5.73 1.76 -20.21
CA GLU A 138 -5.57 3.21 -20.00
C GLU A 138 -6.15 3.69 -18.66
N LYS A 139 -7.32 3.15 -18.26
CA LYS A 139 -8.06 3.60 -17.07
C LYS A 139 -8.20 2.54 -15.97
N ALA A 140 -7.92 1.27 -16.27
CA ALA A 140 -8.20 0.16 -15.36
C ALA A 140 -7.35 -1.08 -15.62
N TRP A 141 -7.29 -1.96 -14.62
CA TRP A 141 -6.78 -3.32 -14.77
C TRP A 141 -7.83 -4.22 -15.44
N ILE A 142 -7.44 -4.90 -16.50
CA ILE A 142 -8.33 -5.77 -17.30
C ILE A 142 -7.95 -7.22 -17.05
N LYS A 143 -8.94 -8.08 -16.75
CA LYS A 143 -8.76 -9.53 -16.55
C LYS A 143 -9.27 -10.29 -17.78
N GLU A 144 -8.39 -10.60 -18.71
CA GLU A 144 -8.79 -11.21 -19.98
C GLU A 144 -9.37 -12.62 -19.82
N LYS A 145 -8.90 -13.37 -18.82
CA LYS A 145 -9.35 -14.76 -18.57
C LYS A 145 -10.63 -14.86 -17.73
N MET A 146 -11.28 -13.74 -17.41
CA MET A 146 -12.65 -13.71 -16.85
C MET A 146 -13.73 -13.48 -17.90
N LEU A 147 -13.33 -13.14 -19.14
CA LEU A 147 -14.24 -12.80 -20.24
C LEU A 147 -14.46 -13.98 -21.22
N LYS A 148 -14.04 -15.18 -20.83
CA LYS A 148 -14.32 -16.47 -21.49
C LYS A 148 -15.03 -17.37 -20.51
#